data_AF-A0AAW1KLZ0-F1
#
_entry.id   AF-A0AAW1KLZ0-F1
#
_cell.length_a   1.000
_cell.length_b   1.000
_cell.length_c   1.000
_cell.angle_alpha   90.00
_cell.angle_beta   90.00
_cell.angle_gamma   90.00
#
_symmetry.space_group_name_H-M   'P 1'
#
loop_
_entity.id
_entity.type
_entity.pdbx_description
1 polymer ?
#
loop_
_entity_poly.entity_id
_entity_poly.type
_entity_poly.pdbx_seq_one_letter_code
_entity_poly.pdbx_strand_id
1 'polypeptide(L)'
;MDEKMSIMEETTAYPTRASALPMIKRNHWLFYRKLFGDSEFSLIRERKLTFKEFVVITVILHMNVNRVIHMSDMGLRYGTGHVAVIYILFQLWIDMPLMMLCSFLSSYCRKSYLTFWDCVPLFQGK
;
A
#
# COMPACT_ATOMS: atom_id res chain seq x y z
N MET A 1 37.94 10.95 41.92
CA MET A 1 38.02 9.74 41.07
C MET A 1 36.64 9.12 41.06
N ASP A 2 36.28 8.45 39.97
CA ASP A 2 34.93 8.01 39.52
C ASP A 2 34.30 9.05 38.59
N GLU A 3 34.76 9.28 37.35
CA GLU A 3 34.93 8.41 36.17
C GLU A 3 33.68 7.61 35.76
N LYS A 4 32.94 8.21 34.81
CA LYS A 4 32.19 7.63 33.68
C LYS A 4 31.28 6.42 33.94
N MET A 5 29.98 6.64 33.75
CA MET A 5 29.22 5.79 32.84
C MET A 5 28.01 6.54 32.29
N SER A 6 28.24 7.32 31.22
CA SER A 6 27.17 7.81 30.35
C SER A 6 26.62 6.59 29.59
N ILE A 7 25.58 5.98 30.13
CA ILE A 7 24.75 5.04 29.38
C ILE A 7 23.99 5.89 28.36
N MET A 8 24.55 5.97 27.15
CA MET A 8 23.78 6.34 25.96
C MET A 8 22.70 5.27 25.82
N GLU A 9 21.51 5.53 26.37
CA GLU A 9 20.29 4.92 25.89
C GLU A 9 20.13 5.38 24.43
N GLU A 10 20.57 4.54 23.51
CA GLU A 10 20.12 4.60 22.12
C GLU A 10 18.64 4.19 22.13
N THR A 11 17.77 5.11 22.58
CA THR A 11 16.34 5.02 22.33
C THR A 11 16.21 4.99 20.82
N THR A 12 15.97 3.79 20.28
CA THR A 12 15.51 3.59 18.91
C THR A 12 14.10 4.17 18.81
N ALA A 13 14.05 5.50 18.82
CA ALA A 13 12.83 6.27 18.66
C ALA A 13 12.36 6.03 17.22
N TYR A 14 11.36 5.17 17.07
CA TYR A 14 10.68 4.98 15.79
C TYR A 14 10.26 6.36 15.25
N PRO A 15 10.56 6.68 13.98
CA PRO A 15 10.25 8.00 13.44
C PRO A 15 8.74 8.21 13.47
N THR A 16 8.31 9.22 14.20
CA THR A 16 6.89 9.61 14.31
C THR A 16 6.33 9.91 12.92
N ARG A 17 5.05 9.63 12.68
CA ARG A 17 4.41 9.85 11.36
C ARG A 17 4.61 11.28 10.82
N ALA A 18 4.70 12.29 11.69
CA ALA A 18 5.01 13.67 11.30
C ALA A 18 6.41 13.84 10.69
N SER A 19 7.40 13.07 11.15
CA SER A 19 8.76 13.05 10.61
C SER A 19 8.92 12.07 9.43
N ALA A 20 8.19 10.94 9.46
CA ALA A 20 8.25 9.91 8.43
C ALA A 20 7.45 10.24 7.16
N LEU A 21 6.27 10.87 7.27
CA LEU A 21 5.43 11.27 6.12
C LEU A 21 6.17 12.13 5.09
N PRO A 22 6.91 13.20 5.47
CA PRO A 22 7.66 13.98 4.49
C PRO A 22 8.79 13.17 3.85
N MET A 23 9.47 12.27 4.60
CA MET A 23 10.48 11.36 4.04
C MET A 23 9.88 10.35 3.06
N ILE A 24 8.76 9.71 3.40
CA ILE A 24 8.07 8.74 2.54
C ILE A 24 7.56 9.44 1.28
N LYS A 25 6.93 10.61 1.43
CA LYS A 25 6.49 11.43 0.28
C LYS A 25 7.68 11.81 -0.60
N ARG A 26 8.82 12.20 -0.01
CA ARG A 26 10.04 12.54 -0.74
C ARG A 26 10.64 11.33 -1.45
N ASN A 27 10.69 10.16 -0.82
CA ASN A 27 11.24 8.95 -1.41
C ASN A 27 10.34 8.41 -2.53
N HIS A 28 9.02 8.43 -2.34
CA HIS A 28 8.07 8.15 -3.42
C HIS A 28 8.24 9.17 -4.56
N TRP A 29 8.34 10.46 -4.24
CA TRP A 29 8.54 11.50 -5.24
C TRP A 29 9.82 11.28 -6.06
N LEU A 30 10.94 10.93 -5.39
CA LEU A 30 12.20 10.59 -6.06
C LEU A 30 12.10 9.31 -6.90
N PHE A 31 11.37 8.30 -6.43
CA PHE A 31 11.17 7.05 -7.15
C PHE A 31 10.34 7.25 -8.43
N TYR A 32 9.21 7.94 -8.33
CA TYR A 32 8.38 8.23 -9.50
C TYR A 32 9.08 9.15 -10.50
N ARG A 33 9.83 10.15 -10.02
CA ARG A 33 10.67 11.00 -10.87
C ARG A 33 11.74 10.21 -11.63
N LYS A 34 12.32 9.17 -11.02
CA LYS A 34 13.26 8.27 -11.72
C LYS A 34 12.59 7.39 -12.77
N LEU A 35 11.32 7.02 -12.59
CA LEU A 35 10.57 6.18 -13.52
C LEU A 35 10.00 6.96 -14.71
N PHE A 36 9.52 8.19 -14.50
CA PHE A 36 8.75 8.95 -15.49
C PHE A 36 9.44 10.26 -15.95
N GLY A 37 10.52 10.70 -15.30
CA GLY A 37 11.19 11.97 -15.60
C GLY A 37 10.43 13.19 -15.07
N ASP A 38 11.15 14.31 -14.84
CA ASP A 38 10.60 15.52 -14.22
C ASP A 38 9.49 16.20 -15.06
N SER A 39 9.51 16.04 -16.39
CA SER A 39 8.57 16.69 -17.31
C SER A 39 7.23 15.96 -17.45
N GLU A 40 7.19 14.63 -17.31
CA GLU A 40 5.92 13.87 -17.38
C GLU A 40 5.21 13.82 -16.02
N PHE A 41 5.94 14.01 -14.92
CA PHE A 41 5.36 13.86 -13.58
C PHE A 41 4.39 14.98 -13.18
N SER A 42 4.65 16.22 -13.62
CA SER A 42 3.71 17.34 -13.44
C SER A 42 2.40 17.11 -14.20
N LEU A 43 2.49 16.53 -15.41
CA LEU A 43 1.34 16.11 -16.21
C LEU A 43 0.55 14.98 -15.54
N ILE A 44 1.21 13.99 -14.93
CA ILE A 44 0.54 12.84 -14.29
C ILE A 44 -0.28 13.25 -13.06
N ARG A 45 0.16 14.27 -12.29
CA ARG A 45 -0.57 14.72 -11.09
C ARG A 45 -1.94 15.32 -11.43
N GLU A 46 -2.09 15.90 -12.62
CA GLU A 46 -3.32 16.53 -13.10
C GLU A 46 -4.07 15.68 -14.13
N ARG A 47 -3.42 14.66 -14.70
CA ARG A 47 -4.04 13.76 -15.69
C ARG A 47 -5.08 12.88 -15.01
N LYS A 48 -6.35 13.15 -15.31
CA LYS A 48 -7.45 12.24 -14.99
C LYS A 48 -7.22 10.93 -15.76
N LEU A 49 -7.01 9.83 -15.05
CA LEU A 49 -6.92 8.52 -15.68
C LEU A 49 -8.27 8.17 -16.32
N THR A 50 -8.20 7.59 -17.51
CA THR A 50 -9.36 6.99 -18.15
C THR A 50 -9.75 5.72 -17.40
N PHE A 51 -11.05 5.39 -17.36
CA PHE A 51 -11.54 4.16 -16.69
C PHE A 51 -10.77 2.89 -17.13
N LYS A 52 -10.44 2.79 -18.42
CA LYS A 52 -9.64 1.67 -18.95
C LYS A 52 -8.24 1.62 -18.33
N GLU A 53 -7.55 2.76 -18.24
CA GLU A 53 -6.20 2.84 -17.65
C GLU A 53 -6.25 2.48 -16.16
N PHE A 54 -7.28 2.94 -15.44
CA PHE A 54 -7.49 2.61 -14.04
C PHE A 54 -7.68 1.10 -13.82
N VAL A 55 -8.51 0.45 -14.64
CA VAL A 55 -8.74 -1.01 -14.56
C VAL A 55 -7.45 -1.77 -14.85
N VAL A 56 -6.70 -1.39 -15.89
CA VAL A 56 -5.44 -2.08 -16.25
C VAL A 56 -4.42 -1.97 -15.13
N ILE A 57 -4.21 -0.78 -14.56
CA ILE A 57 -3.28 -0.59 -13.43
C ILE A 57 -3.72 -1.42 -12.23
N THR A 58 -5.03 -1.44 -11.93
CA THR A 58 -5.58 -2.22 -10.81
C THR A 58 -5.36 -3.72 -11.01
N VAL A 59 -5.55 -4.24 -12.22
CA VAL A 59 -5.32 -5.65 -12.56
C VAL A 59 -3.84 -6.01 -12.44
N ILE A 60 -2.94 -5.17 -12.99
CA ILE A 60 -1.50 -5.38 -12.89
C ILE A 60 -1.06 -5.42 -11.42
N LEU A 61 -1.59 -4.52 -10.60
CA LEU A 61 -1.25 -4.44 -9.18
C LEU A 61 -1.77 -5.65 -8.38
N HIS A 62 -2.89 -6.25 -8.81
CA HIS A 62 -3.41 -7.49 -8.23
C HIS A 62 -2.70 -8.76 -8.70
N MET A 63 -2.10 -8.73 -9.91
CA MET A 63 -1.35 -9.86 -10.46
C MET A 63 0.05 -9.93 -9.86
N ASN A 64 0.14 -10.43 -8.63
CA ASN A 64 1.41 -10.72 -7.98
C ASN A 64 1.85 -12.16 -8.30
N VAL A 65 3.04 -12.32 -8.89
CA VAL A 65 3.65 -13.63 -9.21
C VAL A 65 3.76 -14.52 -7.96
N ASN A 66 4.02 -13.94 -6.79
CA ASN A 66 4.07 -14.70 -5.53
C ASN A 66 2.74 -15.38 -5.22
N ARG A 67 1.61 -14.79 -5.62
CA ARG A 67 0.28 -15.36 -5.39
C ARG A 67 0.09 -16.67 -6.15
N VAL A 68 0.60 -16.73 -7.39
CA VAL A 68 0.55 -17.93 -8.24
C VAL A 68 1.38 -19.07 -7.65
N ILE A 69 2.60 -18.75 -7.19
CA ILE A 69 3.50 -19.73 -6.58
C ILE A 69 2.90 -20.29 -5.29
N HIS A 70 2.40 -19.42 -4.40
CA HIS A 70 1.78 -19.84 -3.15
C HIS A 70 0.50 -20.65 -3.37
N MET A 71 -0.34 -20.27 -4.33
CA MET A 71 -1.55 -21.01 -4.65
C MET A 71 -1.22 -22.42 -5.17
N SER A 72 -0.15 -22.55 -5.96
CA SER A 72 0.32 -23.84 -6.47
C SER A 72 0.88 -24.72 -5.33
N ASP A 73 1.71 -24.18 -4.45
CA ASP A 73 2.24 -24.91 -3.28
C ASP A 73 1.12 -25.37 -2.33
N MET A 74 0.15 -24.49 -2.04
CA MET A 74 -1.01 -24.86 -1.21
C MET A 74 -1.90 -25.91 -1.90
N GLY A 75 -2.12 -25.79 -3.21
CA GLY A 75 -2.90 -26.75 -3.98
C GLY A 75 -2.29 -28.16 -3.97
N LEU A 76 -0.96 -28.26 -4.04
CA LEU A 76 -0.24 -29.54 -3.95
C LEU A 76 -0.33 -30.16 -2.55
N ARG A 77 -0.37 -29.36 -1.48
CA ARG A 77 -0.40 -29.85 -0.09
C ARG A 77 -1.80 -30.23 0.40
N TYR A 78 -2.82 -29.44 0.04
CA TYR A 78 -4.17 -29.56 0.61
C TYR A 78 -5.24 -29.96 -0.42
N GLY A 79 -4.84 -30.14 -1.69
CA GLY A 79 -5.73 -30.43 -2.79
C GLY A 79 -6.28 -29.16 -3.45
N THR A 80 -6.06 -29.04 -4.76
CA THR A 80 -6.39 -27.85 -5.56
C THR A 80 -7.85 -27.43 -5.45
N GLY A 81 -8.79 -28.39 -5.38
CA GLY A 81 -10.23 -28.09 -5.30
C GLY A 81 -10.62 -27.34 -4.02
N HIS A 82 -10.16 -27.82 -2.85
CA HIS A 82 -10.49 -27.19 -1.56
C HIS A 82 -9.87 -25.80 -1.45
N VAL A 83 -8.61 -25.67 -1.85
CA VAL A 83 -7.91 -24.38 -1.85
C VAL A 83 -8.60 -23.38 -2.78
N ALA A 84 -9.02 -23.80 -3.97
CA ALA A 84 -9.73 -22.94 -4.91
C ALA A 84 -11.08 -22.45 -4.35
N VAL A 85 -11.87 -23.33 -3.73
CA VAL A 85 -13.17 -22.96 -3.14
C VAL A 85 -12.99 -21.95 -2.00
N ILE A 86 -12.07 -22.22 -1.08
CA ILE A 86 -11.77 -21.31 0.03
C ILE A 86 -11.30 -19.96 -0.52
N TYR A 87 -10.40 -19.97 -1.50
CA TYR A 87 -9.90 -18.76 -2.11
C TYR A 87 -11.02 -17.93 -2.75
N ILE A 88 -11.95 -18.55 -3.49
CA ILE A 88 -13.11 -17.88 -4.08
C ILE A 88 -13.99 -17.26 -2.99
N LEU A 89 -14.25 -17.98 -1.91
CA LEU A 89 -15.05 -17.47 -0.79
C LEU A 89 -14.36 -16.25 -0.15
N PHE A 90 -13.08 -16.34 0.18
CA PHE A 90 -12.33 -15.19 0.73
C PHE A 90 -12.33 -13.99 -0.24
N GLN A 91 -12.17 -14.24 -1.53
CA GLN A 91 -12.16 -13.19 -2.54
C GLN A 91 -13.51 -12.47 -2.62
N LEU A 92 -14.63 -13.20 -2.58
CA LEU A 92 -15.98 -12.63 -2.67
C LEU A 92 -16.40 -11.93 -1.37
N TRP A 93 -16.10 -12.52 -0.23
CA TRP A 93 -16.60 -12.05 1.07
C TRP A 93 -15.73 -10.99 1.72
N ILE A 94 -14.43 -10.93 1.40
CA ILE A 94 -13.49 -10.02 2.05
C ILE A 94 -12.85 -9.08 1.03
N ASP A 95 -12.20 -9.62 -0.01
CA ASP A 95 -11.39 -8.78 -0.90
C ASP A 95 -12.25 -7.84 -1.76
N MET A 96 -13.32 -8.34 -2.37
CA MET A 96 -14.25 -7.51 -3.16
C MET A 96 -14.90 -6.36 -2.36
N PRO A 97 -15.54 -6.59 -1.19
CA PRO A 97 -16.13 -5.50 -0.44
C PRO A 97 -15.08 -4.50 0.05
N LEU A 98 -13.88 -4.97 0.42
CA LEU A 98 -12.79 -4.08 0.80
C LEU A 98 -12.31 -3.22 -0.38
N MET A 99 -12.16 -3.81 -1.57
CA MET A 99 -11.84 -3.07 -2.80
C MET A 99 -12.90 -2.04 -3.16
N MET A 100 -14.18 -2.40 -3.07
CA MET A 100 -15.29 -1.48 -3.34
C MET A 100 -15.29 -0.33 -2.34
N LEU A 101 -15.08 -0.63 -1.06
CA LEU A 101 -14.99 0.36 0.01
C LEU A 101 -13.81 1.31 -0.23
N CYS A 102 -12.61 0.78 -0.46
CA CYS A 102 -11.42 1.59 -0.78
C CYS A 102 -11.61 2.46 -2.03
N SER A 103 -12.25 1.92 -3.07
CA SER A 103 -12.51 2.65 -4.32
C SER A 103 -13.54 3.77 -4.11
N PHE A 104 -14.61 3.49 -3.37
CA PHE A 104 -15.63 4.47 -3.01
C PHE A 104 -15.04 5.62 -2.19
N LEU A 105 -14.26 5.27 -1.18
CA LEU A 105 -13.61 6.23 -0.29
C LEU A 105 -12.53 7.05 -1.01
N SER A 106 -11.78 6.44 -1.93
CA SER A 106 -10.83 7.17 -2.79
C SER A 106 -11.55 8.20 -3.66
N SER A 107 -12.70 7.83 -4.25
CA SER A 107 -13.54 8.73 -5.05
C SER A 107 -14.15 9.86 -4.21
N TYR A 108 -14.66 9.54 -3.03
CA TYR A 108 -15.31 10.50 -2.13
C TYR A 108 -14.33 11.51 -1.52
N CYS A 109 -13.20 11.04 -0.99
CA CYS A 109 -12.26 11.91 -0.30
C CYS A 109 -11.33 12.70 -1.24
N ARG A 110 -11.16 12.27 -2.51
CA ARG A 110 -10.18 12.82 -3.48
C ARG A 110 -8.78 13.01 -2.89
N LYS A 111 -8.43 12.18 -1.89
CA LYS A 111 -7.19 12.24 -1.11
C LYS A 111 -6.39 10.96 -1.37
N SER A 112 -5.06 11.07 -1.37
CA SER A 112 -4.18 9.90 -1.49
C SER A 112 -4.37 8.94 -0.31
N TYR A 113 -4.08 7.65 -0.52
CA TYR A 113 -4.23 6.56 0.47
C TYR A 113 -3.57 6.87 1.83
N LEU A 114 -2.48 7.63 1.86
CA LEU A 114 -1.81 8.04 3.12
C LEU A 114 -2.56 9.12 3.91
N THR A 115 -3.34 9.95 3.23
CA THR A 115 -4.18 11.01 3.82
C THR A 115 -5.64 10.57 3.97
N PHE A 116 -5.96 9.37 3.49
CA PHE A 116 -7.27 8.77 3.57
C PHE A 116 -7.68 8.51 5.03
N TRP A 117 -6.75 8.01 5.84
CA TRP A 117 -6.94 7.75 7.26
C TRP A 117 -7.04 9.00 8.12
N ASP A 118 -6.82 10.20 7.56
CA ASP A 118 -7.05 11.45 8.29
C ASP A 118 -8.55 11.69 8.58
N CYS A 119 -9.45 10.98 7.87
CA CYS A 119 -10.88 10.99 8.13
C CYS A 119 -11.28 10.12 9.34
N VAL A 120 -10.44 9.17 9.77
CA VAL A 120 -10.69 8.33 10.95
C VAL A 120 -9.45 8.34 11.85
N PRO A 121 -9.33 9.33 12.76
CA PRO A 121 -8.13 9.57 13.55
C PRO A 121 -7.72 8.40 14.46
N LEU A 122 -8.65 7.48 14.76
CA LEU A 122 -8.39 6.25 15.50
C LEU A 122 -7.44 5.27 14.79
N PHE A 123 -7.41 5.28 13.45
CA PHE A 123 -6.54 4.41 12.65
C PHE A 123 -5.29 5.13 12.12
N GLN A 124 -5.02 6.35 12.59
CA GLN A 124 -3.94 7.17 12.02
C GLN A 124 -2.52 6.66 12.32
N GLY A 125 -2.34 5.62 13.14
CA GLY A 125 -1.04 5.07 13.53
C GLY A 125 -0.15 6.15 14.16
N LYS A 126 -0.16 6.24 15.50
CA LYS A 126 0.78 7.12 16.20
C LYS A 126 2.20 6.57 16.12
#